data_AF-A0A3D5X483-F1
#
_entry.id   AF-A0A3D5X483-F1
#
_cell.length_a   1.000
_cell.length_b   1.000
_cell.length_c   1.000
_cell.angle_alpha   90.00
_cell.angle_beta   90.00
_cell.angle_gamma   90.00
#
_symmetry.space_group_name_H-M   'P 1'
#
loop_
_entity.id
_entity.type
_entity.pdbx_description
1 polymer ?
#
loop_
_entity_poly.entity_id
_entity_poly.type
_entity_poly.pdbx_seq_one_letter_code
_entity_poly.pdbx_strand_id
1 'polypeptide(L)'
;RELVDDEKVAEVVAMMTGVPVQRIAQAEGSRLLRMGEEIKDSIIGQDEAIAKIVKSIQRNRAGLKDPNKPIGTFVFLGPTGVGKTQLAKVLATYLFDTTENLIRIDMSEYME
;
A
#
# COMPACT_ATOMS: atom_id res chain seq x y z
N ARG A 1 -27.24 3.15 28.25
CA ARG A 1 -26.80 3.14 26.83
C ARG A 1 -25.62 2.18 26.75
N GLU A 2 -25.69 1.16 25.91
CA GLU A 2 -24.50 0.36 25.63
C GLU A 2 -23.48 1.20 24.88
N LEU A 3 -22.21 1.04 25.23
CA LEU A 3 -21.10 1.61 24.48
C LEU A 3 -20.88 0.75 23.23
N VAL A 4 -20.85 1.43 22.09
CA VAL A 4 -20.48 0.85 20.79
C VAL A 4 -19.03 1.24 20.54
N ASP A 5 -18.16 0.25 20.47
CA ASP A 5 -16.74 0.37 20.17
C ASP A 5 -16.41 -0.32 18.83
N ASP A 6 -15.18 -0.15 18.36
CA ASP A 6 -14.72 -0.68 17.08
C ASP A 6 -14.79 -2.22 17.02
N GLU A 7 -14.65 -2.90 18.16
CA GLU A 7 -14.76 -4.36 18.26
C GLU A 7 -16.18 -4.83 17.97
N LYS A 8 -17.20 -4.19 18.56
CA LYS A 8 -18.61 -4.49 18.28
C LYS A 8 -18.99 -4.21 16.83
N VAL A 9 -18.47 -3.14 16.24
CA VAL A 9 -18.69 -2.85 14.81
C VAL A 9 -18.07 -3.95 13.94
N ALA A 10 -16.83 -4.36 14.24
CA ALA A 10 -16.14 -5.42 13.51
C ALA A 10 -16.85 -6.78 13.62
N GLU A 11 -17.42 -7.12 14.79
CA GLU A 11 -18.20 -8.34 15.02
C GLU A 11 -19.45 -8.37 14.13
N VAL A 12 -20.21 -7.27 14.08
CA VAL A 12 -21.42 -7.17 13.24
C VAL A 12 -21.07 -7.29 11.76
N VAL A 13 -20.02 -6.60 11.31
CA VAL A 13 -19.55 -6.70 9.92
C VAL A 13 -19.11 -8.13 9.59
N ALA A 14 -18.43 -8.81 10.50
CA ALA A 14 -18.03 -10.21 10.34
C ALA A 14 -19.24 -11.15 10.26
N MET A 15 -20.27 -10.94 11.08
CA MET A 15 -21.51 -11.72 11.03
C MET A 15 -22.26 -11.51 9.71
N MET A 16 -22.32 -10.27 9.21
CA MET A 16 -23.04 -9.94 7.97
C MET A 16 -22.33 -10.45 6.71
N THR A 17 -21.00 -10.40 6.68
CA THR A 17 -20.21 -10.72 5.48
C THR A 17 -19.60 -12.13 5.51
N GLY A 18 -19.55 -12.78 6.68
CA GLY A 18 -18.79 -14.01 6.90
C GLY A 18 -17.27 -13.81 6.95
N VAL A 19 -16.80 -12.56 6.89
CA VAL A 19 -15.39 -12.22 6.77
C VAL A 19 -14.82 -11.80 8.14
N PRO A 20 -13.83 -12.53 8.71
CA PRO A 20 -13.31 -12.24 10.04
C PRO A 20 -12.37 -11.02 10.04
N VAL A 21 -12.93 -9.83 10.26
CA VAL A 21 -12.27 -8.52 10.15
C VAL A 21 -11.00 -8.41 11.01
N GLN A 22 -11.03 -8.88 12.27
CA GLN A 22 -9.86 -8.86 13.16
C GLN A 22 -8.70 -9.74 12.66
N ARG A 23 -9.00 -10.93 12.11
CA ARG A 23 -7.96 -11.81 11.53
C ARG A 23 -7.35 -11.20 10.28
N ILE A 24 -8.17 -10.54 9.46
CA ILE A 24 -7.68 -9.81 8.28
C ILE A 24 -6.76 -8.67 8.69
N ALA A 25 -7.15 -7.87 9.69
CA ALA A 25 -6.34 -6.76 10.18
C ALA A 25 -4.98 -7.23 10.72
N GLN A 26 -4.93 -8.35 11.46
CA GLN A 26 -3.67 -8.94 11.93
C GLN A 26 -2.80 -9.48 10.78
N ALA A 27 -3.40 -10.21 9.83
CA ALA A 27 -2.67 -10.72 8.67
C ALA A 27 -2.07 -9.58 7.83
N GLU A 28 -2.84 -8.50 7.63
CA GLU A 28 -2.42 -7.31 6.91
C GLU A 28 -1.28 -6.57 7.63
N GLY A 29 -1.32 -6.47 8.96
CA GLY A 29 -0.22 -5.92 9.76
C GLY A 29 1.08 -6.72 9.60
N SER A 30 1.00 -8.05 9.62
CA SER A 30 2.16 -8.93 9.42
C SER A 30 2.76 -8.79 8.01
N ARG A 31 1.91 -8.63 6.99
CA ARG A 31 2.30 -8.38 5.60
C ARG A 31 3.06 -7.06 5.47
N LEU A 32 2.53 -5.98 6.06
CA LEU A 32 3.18 -4.66 6.03
C LEU A 32 4.56 -4.62 6.69
N LEU A 33 4.84 -5.49 7.67
CA LEU A 33 6.17 -5.59 8.28
C LEU A 33 7.20 -6.23 7.33
N ARG A 34 6.77 -7.17 6.49
CA ARG A 34 7.63 -7.86 5.51
C ARG A 34 7.69 -7.18 4.14
N MET A 35 6.84 -6.19 3.91
CA MET A 35 6.71 -5.47 2.64
C MET A 35 8.04 -5.04 2.01
N GLY A 36 8.97 -4.49 2.81
CA GLY A 36 10.25 -4.04 2.28
C GLY A 36 11.10 -5.17 1.71
N GLU A 37 11.12 -6.32 2.37
CA GLU A 37 11.89 -7.49 1.91
C GLU A 37 11.20 -8.15 0.71
N GLU A 38 9.88 -8.34 0.77
CA GLU A 38 9.10 -8.95 -0.31
C GLU A 38 9.17 -8.12 -1.62
N ILE A 39 9.27 -6.78 -1.54
CA ILE A 39 9.46 -5.92 -2.72
C ILE A 39 10.89 -6.00 -3.26
N LYS A 40 11.91 -6.08 -2.39
CA LYS A 40 13.31 -6.20 -2.81
C LYS A 40 13.56 -7.49 -3.58
N ASP A 41 12.86 -8.57 -3.27
CA ASP A 41 12.93 -9.82 -4.04
C ASP A 41 12.52 -9.63 -5.51
N SER A 42 11.64 -8.66 -5.78
CA SER A 42 11.15 -8.35 -7.13
C SER A 42 11.88 -7.19 -7.81
N ILE A 43 12.51 -6.30 -7.04
CA ILE A 43 13.15 -5.07 -7.53
C ILE A 43 14.57 -4.98 -6.97
N ILE A 44 15.56 -5.26 -7.81
CA ILE A 44 16.98 -5.27 -7.42
C ILE A 44 17.59 -3.88 -7.56
N GLY A 45 18.35 -3.45 -6.54
CA GLY A 45 19.18 -2.24 -6.58
C GLY A 45 18.44 -0.92 -6.37
N GLN A 46 17.22 -0.96 -5.80
CA GLN A 46 16.40 0.23 -5.49
C GLN A 46 16.07 0.35 -3.99
N ASP A 47 16.92 -0.20 -3.12
CA ASP A 47 16.66 -0.37 -1.69
C ASP A 47 16.26 0.94 -0.98
N GLU A 48 16.91 2.05 -1.31
CA GLU A 48 16.60 3.35 -0.71
C GLU A 48 15.19 3.84 -1.09
N ALA A 49 14.82 3.69 -2.38
CA ALA A 49 13.50 4.06 -2.86
C ALA A 49 12.42 3.19 -2.19
N ILE A 50 12.66 1.88 -2.12
CA ILE A 50 11.77 0.91 -1.46
C ILE A 50 11.59 1.29 0.02
N ALA A 51 12.68 1.55 0.75
CA ALA A 51 12.61 1.92 2.17
C ALA A 51 11.80 3.19 2.42
N LYS A 52 11.94 4.22 1.57
CA LYS A 52 11.15 5.46 1.67
C LYS A 52 9.66 5.22 1.46
N ILE A 53 9.30 4.37 0.49
CA ILE A 53 7.91 4.04 0.17
C ILE A 53 7.27 3.25 1.30
N VAL A 54 7.92 2.17 1.75
CA VAL A 54 7.45 1.32 2.86
C VAL A 54 7.20 2.16 4.11
N LYS A 55 8.13 3.07 4.44
CA LYS A 55 7.99 3.97 5.59
C LYS A 55 6.79 4.93 5.47
N SER A 56 6.41 5.34 4.26
CA SER A 56 5.23 6.19 4.04
C SER A 56 3.93 5.41 4.26
N ILE A 57 3.88 4.19 3.73
CA ILE A 57 2.71 3.30 3.83
C ILE A 57 2.48 2.86 5.28
N GLN A 58 3.54 2.45 5.97
CA GLN A 58 3.48 2.11 7.39
C GLN A 58 3.00 3.28 8.27
N ARG A 59 3.46 4.51 7.99
CA ARG A 59 2.98 5.72 8.68
C ARG A 59 1.50 5.97 8.47
N ASN A 60 1.01 5.79 7.24
CA ASN A 60 -0.40 5.92 6.95
C ASN A 60 -1.23 4.86 7.69
N ARG A 61 -0.77 3.61 7.73
CA ARG A 61 -1.47 2.53 8.44
C ARG A 61 -1.51 2.75 9.96
N ALA A 62 -0.45 3.32 10.53
CA ALA A 62 -0.41 3.68 11.96
C ALA A 62 -1.27 4.91 12.31
N GLY A 63 -2.00 5.50 11.36
CA GLY A 63 -2.80 6.70 11.60
C GLY A 63 -1.97 7.98 11.81
N LEU A 64 -0.67 7.95 11.52
CA LEU A 64 0.26 9.07 11.75
C LEU A 64 0.31 10.08 10.59
N LYS A 65 -0.64 10.00 9.65
CA LYS A 65 -0.70 10.87 8.45
C LYS A 65 -1.97 11.69 8.45
N ASP A 66 -1.86 12.93 7.99
CA ASP A 66 -3.00 13.81 7.69
C ASP A 66 -4.01 13.10 6.75
N PRO A 67 -5.28 12.95 7.15
CA PRO A 67 -6.30 12.29 6.33
C PRO A 67 -6.58 13.02 5.01
N ASN A 68 -6.25 14.31 4.90
CA ASN A 68 -6.48 15.11 3.69
C ASN A 68 -5.35 15.01 2.65
N LYS A 69 -4.31 14.20 2.90
CA LYS A 69 -3.16 14.05 2.01
C LYS A 69 -3.09 12.65 1.40
N PRO A 70 -2.41 12.44 0.26
CA PRO A 70 -2.13 11.11 -0.28
C PRO A 70 -1.25 10.27 0.65
N ILE A 71 -1.34 8.93 0.58
CA ILE A 71 -0.54 7.98 1.40
C ILE A 71 0.96 8.24 1.28
N GLY A 72 1.40 8.57 0.06
CA GLY A 72 2.72 9.06 -0.25
C GLY A 72 2.72 9.71 -1.62
N THR A 73 3.61 10.67 -1.81
CA THR A 73 3.84 11.32 -3.10
C THR A 73 5.31 11.14 -3.43
N PHE A 74 5.60 10.47 -4.53
CA PHE A 74 6.95 10.08 -4.92
C PHE A 74 7.25 10.56 -6.33
N VAL A 75 8.49 11.01 -6.53
CA VAL A 75 9.04 11.32 -7.85
C VAL A 75 10.25 10.42 -8.03
N PHE A 76 10.19 9.52 -9.02
CA PHE A 76 11.28 8.62 -9.31
C PHE A 76 12.18 9.22 -10.39
N LEU A 77 13.42 9.54 -10.03
CA LEU A 77 14.42 10.10 -10.92
C LEU A 77 15.52 9.06 -11.19
N GLY A 78 15.96 8.96 -12.44
CA GLY A 78 17.06 8.06 -12.82
C GLY A 78 17.00 7.66 -14.30
N PRO A 79 18.00 6.93 -14.81
CA PRO A 79 18.07 6.48 -16.20
C PRO A 79 16.88 5.59 -16.61
N THR A 80 16.61 5.46 -17.91
CA THR A 80 15.63 4.51 -18.43
C THR A 80 16.03 3.07 -18.11
N GLY A 81 15.06 2.18 -17.88
CA GLY A 81 15.31 0.76 -17.64
C GLY A 81 15.66 0.36 -16.20
N VAL A 82 15.91 1.31 -15.28
CA VAL A 82 16.33 1.00 -13.88
C VAL A 82 15.21 0.51 -12.95
N GLY A 83 14.00 0.28 -13.46
CA GLY A 83 12.89 -0.29 -12.69
C GLY A 83 11.88 0.71 -12.07
N LYS A 84 11.92 2.00 -12.42
CA LYS A 84 10.98 3.02 -11.89
C LYS A 84 9.50 2.64 -12.08
N THR A 85 9.10 2.31 -13.30
CA THR A 85 7.73 1.88 -13.62
C THR A 85 7.41 0.50 -13.05
N GLN A 86 8.40 -0.38 -12.98
CA GLN A 86 8.23 -1.72 -12.43
C GLN A 86 7.95 -1.68 -10.93
N LEU A 87 8.62 -0.79 -10.19
CA LEU A 87 8.36 -0.57 -8.77
C LEU A 87 6.90 -0.16 -8.52
N ALA A 88 6.34 0.72 -9.35
CA ALA A 88 4.93 1.11 -9.25
C ALA A 88 3.97 -0.08 -9.48
N LYS A 89 4.28 -0.95 -10.45
CA LYS A 89 3.49 -2.18 -10.72
C LYS A 89 3.56 -3.17 -9.57
N VAL A 90 4.77 -3.45 -9.06
CA VAL A 90 4.97 -4.35 -7.92
C VAL A 90 4.25 -3.83 -6.68
N LEU A 91 4.28 -2.52 -6.43
CA LEU A 91 3.52 -1.90 -5.34
C LEU A 91 2.01 -2.06 -5.49
N ALA A 92 1.46 -1.90 -6.70
CA ALA A 92 0.04 -2.10 -6.95
C ALA A 92 -0.37 -3.56 -6.68
N THR A 93 0.39 -4.53 -7.20
CA THR A 93 0.18 -5.95 -6.91
C THR A 93 0.32 -6.24 -5.42
N TYR A 94 1.28 -5.64 -4.74
CA TYR A 94 1.49 -5.85 -3.31
C TYR A 94 0.33 -5.33 -2.46
N LEU A 95 -0.21 -4.17 -2.79
CA LEU A 95 -1.23 -3.52 -1.97
C LEU A 95 -2.64 -4.01 -2.30
N PHE A 96 -2.89 -4.43 -3.54
CA PHE A 96 -4.24 -4.72 -4.03
C PHE A 96 -4.37 -6.06 -4.75
N ASP A 97 -3.33 -6.90 -4.69
CA ASP A 97 -3.27 -8.25 -5.27
C ASP A 97 -3.45 -8.31 -6.80
N THR A 98 -3.49 -7.15 -7.47
CA THR A 98 -3.59 -7.04 -8.94
C THR A 98 -2.93 -5.77 -9.45
N THR A 99 -2.34 -5.85 -10.66
CA THR A 99 -1.85 -4.67 -11.39
C THR A 99 -2.97 -3.86 -12.03
N GLU A 100 -4.17 -4.43 -12.18
CA GLU A 100 -5.31 -3.74 -12.83
C GLU A 100 -5.79 -2.53 -12.03
N ASN A 101 -5.52 -2.51 -10.73
CA ASN A 101 -5.83 -1.38 -9.85
C ASN A 101 -4.81 -0.23 -9.98
N LEU A 102 -3.75 -0.39 -10.78
CA LEU A 102 -2.82 0.69 -11.09
C LEU A 102 -3.42 1.59 -12.17
N ILE A 103 -3.88 2.78 -11.76
CA ILE A 103 -4.24 3.84 -12.70
C ILE A 103 -2.95 4.35 -13.35
N ARG A 104 -2.73 3.97 -14.61
CA ARG A 104 -1.61 4.43 -15.41
C ARG A 104 -2.04 5.61 -16.28
N ILE A 105 -1.34 6.74 -16.12
CA ILE A 105 -1.48 7.91 -16.99
C ILE A 105 -0.19 8.04 -17.78
N ASP A 106 -0.27 8.00 -19.10
CA ASP A 106 0.89 8.25 -19.95
C ASP A 106 1.05 9.76 -20.17
N MET A 107 1.96 10.37 -19.41
CA MET A 107 2.17 11.82 -19.44
C MET A 107 2.66 12.32 -20.80
N SER A 108 3.16 11.45 -21.68
CA SER A 108 3.56 11.84 -23.04
C SER A 108 2.36 12.24 -23.92
N GLU A 109 1.17 11.75 -23.60
CA GLU A 109 -0.08 12.07 -24.30
C GLU A 109 -0.66 13.45 -23.91
N TYR A 110 -0.10 14.10 -22.89
CA TYR A 110 -0.60 15.36 -22.31
C TYR A 110 0.39 16.52 -22.48
N MET A 111 1.28 16.45 -23.47
CA MET A 111 2.29 17.49 -23.73
C MET A 111 1.82 18.58 -24.70
N GLU A 112 0.61 18.46 -25.26
CA GLU A 112 -0.05 19.51 -26.05
C GLU A 112 -0.67 20.62 -25.18
#